data_AF-A0A9X3WW41-F1
#
_entry.id   AF-A0A9X3WW41-F1
#
_cell.length_a   1.000
_cell.length_b   1.000
_cell.length_c   1.000
_cell.angle_alpha   90.00
_cell.angle_beta   90.00
_cell.angle_gamma   90.00
#
_symmetry.space_group_name_H-M   'P 1'
#
loop_
_entity.id
_entity.type
_entity.pdbx_description
1 polymer ?
#
loop_
_entity_poly.entity_id
_entity_poly.type
_entity_poly.pdbx_seq_one_letter_code
_entity_poly.pdbx_strand_id
1 'polypeptide(L)'
;MRQPVILLGKGEVSLAAADGDVLVEPEGSGLEAIEALLARSPRAAVVTSGGDEGFFRASLCLERGVKAVVLRRGAFVEAYEKELAARARSFGRELFVHDDTRGYERVRAASERVQVGAPEVTAWEAAVRATTGKSRQAATIGLDVDAAWEEAAEAAEPLPMDAPVPGLSENLEEVAFTNGDKPVLYLVVPARSLDAVRARHPGAAMALARAEALPLAVEGATGRRIEGASGEATVHVFFSTDPDLAARAASLWEQGSSRNAAAIGELLGYPPCCTAAFVALADRRNNAALVYVTAARTRALGASFHPLLDVAVRRVVPFTPCSFGCERAASVAARVVASLPRDQSEPLTRALARPVLYLDEARAVALEGAQIDGAAITFESARFLPAPASLDPEGELFARKLFGALFEGGGALVCTDDAFEVRGASFNRRLGRTTPRLGVLLPFGGSSG
;
A
#
# COMPACT_ATOMS: atom_id res chain seq x y z
N MET A 1 24.17 2.63 -20.28
CA MET A 1 22.88 2.36 -20.94
C MET A 1 22.07 1.44 -20.04
N ARG A 2 20.77 1.68 -19.86
CA ARG A 2 19.91 0.78 -19.07
C ARG A 2 19.79 -0.57 -19.80
N GLN A 3 19.79 -1.66 -19.04
CA GLN A 3 19.53 -2.99 -19.60
C GLN A 3 18.06 -3.06 -20.06
N PRO A 4 17.79 -3.58 -21.27
CA PRO A 4 16.44 -3.59 -21.82
C PRO A 4 15.54 -4.59 -21.08
N VAL A 5 14.24 -4.41 -21.24
CA VAL A 5 13.25 -5.47 -20.99
C VAL A 5 12.92 -6.12 -22.33
N ILE A 6 12.83 -7.44 -22.39
CA ILE A 6 12.41 -8.14 -23.61
C ILE A 6 10.96 -8.61 -23.47
N LEU A 7 10.18 -8.47 -24.54
CA LEU A 7 8.81 -8.98 -24.66
C LEU A 7 8.82 -10.16 -25.62
N LEU A 8 8.40 -11.33 -25.14
CA LEU A 8 8.36 -12.57 -25.91
C LEU A 8 6.91 -13.06 -26.07
N GLY A 9 6.54 -13.44 -27.29
CA GLY A 9 5.19 -13.87 -27.68
C GLY A 9 4.30 -12.76 -28.26
N LYS A 10 3.06 -13.14 -28.61
CA LYS A 10 2.12 -12.33 -29.41
C LYS A 10 1.17 -11.41 -28.62
N GLY A 11 1.31 -11.32 -27.30
CA GLY A 11 0.41 -10.51 -26.48
C GLY A 11 0.80 -9.04 -26.45
N GLU A 12 -0.18 -8.16 -26.55
CA GLU A 12 0.01 -6.74 -26.23
C GLU A 12 0.29 -6.59 -24.73
N VAL A 13 1.35 -5.85 -24.38
CA VAL A 13 1.67 -5.48 -23.01
C VAL A 13 1.99 -4.00 -22.98
N SER A 14 1.27 -3.25 -22.15
CA SER A 14 1.62 -1.87 -21.85
C SER A 14 2.67 -1.86 -20.75
N LEU A 15 3.92 -1.55 -21.12
CA LEU A 15 4.99 -1.31 -20.16
C LEU A 15 5.20 0.19 -20.03
N ALA A 16 5.18 0.70 -18.80
CA ALA A 16 5.52 2.09 -18.46
C ALA A 16 7.04 2.32 -18.55
N ALA A 17 7.67 1.91 -19.65
CA ALA A 17 9.07 2.14 -19.92
C ALA A 17 9.23 3.42 -20.73
N ALA A 18 10.32 4.16 -20.49
CA ALA A 18 10.74 5.24 -21.39
C ALA A 18 10.96 4.65 -22.79
N ASP A 19 10.53 5.38 -23.83
CA ASP A 19 10.66 4.97 -25.23
C ASP A 19 12.07 4.40 -25.51
N GLY A 20 12.14 3.15 -26.02
CA GLY A 20 13.38 2.48 -26.40
C GLY A 20 13.98 1.46 -25.40
N ASP A 21 13.42 1.32 -24.20
CA ASP A 21 13.91 0.34 -23.20
C ASP A 21 13.27 -1.06 -23.33
N VAL A 22 12.36 -1.26 -24.29
CA VAL A 22 11.66 -2.53 -24.52
C VAL A 22 11.99 -3.08 -25.91
N LEU A 23 12.49 -4.31 -25.96
CA LEU A 23 12.76 -5.04 -27.20
C LEU A 23 11.72 -6.13 -27.38
N VAL A 24 11.10 -6.20 -28.56
CA VAL A 24 10.00 -7.14 -28.84
C VAL A 24 10.48 -8.26 -29.76
N GLU A 25 10.11 -9.49 -29.44
CA GLU A 25 10.26 -10.64 -30.33
C GLU A 25 9.49 -10.40 -31.63
N PRO A 26 10.15 -10.41 -32.79
CA PRO A 26 9.43 -10.28 -34.06
C PRO A 26 8.44 -11.44 -34.24
N GLU A 27 7.27 -11.16 -34.79
CA GLU A 27 6.25 -12.21 -34.96
C GLU A 27 6.75 -13.32 -35.89
N GLY A 28 6.52 -14.59 -35.48
CA GLY A 28 6.95 -15.76 -36.25
C GLY A 28 8.47 -15.99 -36.25
N SER A 29 9.21 -15.26 -35.40
CA SER A 29 10.64 -15.47 -35.28
C SER A 29 10.97 -16.74 -34.48
N GLY A 30 12.05 -17.42 -34.89
CA GLY A 30 12.52 -18.65 -34.25
C GLY A 30 13.51 -18.39 -33.11
N LEU A 31 14.13 -19.46 -32.62
CA LEU A 31 15.12 -19.43 -31.53
C LEU A 31 16.23 -18.40 -31.72
N GLU A 32 16.73 -18.22 -32.95
CA GLU A 32 17.82 -17.27 -33.25
C GLU A 32 17.46 -15.82 -32.87
N ALA A 33 16.22 -15.40 -33.08
CA ALA A 33 15.78 -14.06 -32.73
C ALA A 33 15.68 -13.88 -31.20
N ILE A 34 15.21 -14.92 -30.50
CA ILE A 34 15.16 -14.90 -29.03
C ILE A 34 16.58 -14.84 -28.45
N GLU A 35 17.52 -15.64 -28.98
CA GLU A 35 18.93 -15.60 -28.55
C GLU A 35 19.58 -14.24 -28.86
N ALA A 36 19.24 -13.59 -29.99
CA ALA A 36 19.70 -12.24 -30.30
C ALA A 36 19.19 -11.20 -29.29
N LEU A 37 17.93 -11.33 -28.82
CA LEU A 37 17.38 -10.50 -27.75
C LEU A 37 18.10 -10.75 -26.42
N LEU A 38 18.36 -12.02 -26.08
CA LEU A 38 19.04 -12.41 -24.84
C LEU A 38 20.51 -11.97 -24.81
N ALA A 39 21.20 -11.95 -25.95
CA ALA A 39 22.56 -11.43 -26.08
C ALA A 39 22.68 -9.95 -25.69
N ARG A 40 21.56 -9.20 -25.69
CA ARG A 40 21.50 -7.81 -25.20
C ARG A 40 21.52 -7.70 -23.67
N SER A 41 21.61 -8.82 -22.96
CA SER A 41 21.64 -8.90 -21.49
C SER A 41 20.46 -8.17 -20.84
N PRO A 42 19.21 -8.57 -21.15
CA PRO A 42 18.03 -7.90 -20.62
C PRO A 42 17.93 -8.06 -19.10
N ARG A 43 17.42 -7.03 -18.42
CA ARG A 43 17.18 -7.09 -16.97
C ARG A 43 15.97 -7.94 -16.60
N ALA A 44 15.01 -8.04 -17.51
CA ALA A 44 13.79 -8.83 -17.34
C ALA A 44 13.22 -9.29 -18.68
N ALA A 45 12.42 -10.36 -18.64
CA ALA A 45 11.65 -10.86 -19.77
C ALA A 45 10.16 -10.94 -19.43
N VAL A 46 9.29 -10.52 -20.34
CA VAL A 46 7.83 -10.67 -20.23
C VAL A 46 7.38 -11.67 -21.28
N VAL A 47 6.82 -12.79 -20.83
CA VAL A 47 6.35 -13.88 -21.69
C VAL A 47 4.82 -13.82 -21.75
N THR A 48 4.32 -13.51 -22.93
CA THR A 48 2.89 -13.25 -23.18
C THR A 48 2.16 -14.44 -23.78
N SER A 49 2.88 -15.32 -24.48
CA SER A 49 2.36 -16.57 -25.04
C SER A 49 2.21 -17.63 -23.94
N GLY A 50 1.11 -18.38 -23.99
CA GLY A 50 0.88 -19.55 -23.14
C GLY A 50 1.39 -20.86 -23.75
N GLY A 51 1.03 -21.98 -23.11
CA GLY A 51 1.31 -23.33 -23.61
C GLY A 51 2.80 -23.66 -23.73
N ASP A 52 3.13 -24.61 -24.61
CA ASP A 52 4.50 -25.13 -24.79
C ASP A 52 5.46 -24.04 -25.29
N GLU A 53 4.98 -23.17 -26.18
CA GLU A 53 5.73 -22.07 -26.77
C GLU A 53 6.16 -21.04 -25.70
N GLY A 54 5.21 -20.65 -24.84
CA GLY A 54 5.49 -19.79 -23.70
C GLY A 54 6.42 -20.46 -22.69
N PHE A 55 6.25 -21.76 -22.45
CA PHE A 55 7.03 -22.50 -21.48
C PHE A 55 8.49 -22.61 -21.92
N PHE A 56 8.70 -22.86 -23.21
CA PHE A 56 10.00 -22.85 -23.85
C PHE A 56 10.71 -21.49 -23.70
N ARG A 57 10.02 -20.40 -24.05
CA ARG A 57 10.57 -19.02 -23.93
C ARG A 57 10.95 -18.66 -22.50
N ALA A 58 10.06 -18.95 -21.55
CA ALA A 58 10.30 -18.67 -20.13
C ALA A 58 11.50 -19.48 -19.61
N SER A 59 11.55 -20.78 -19.94
CA SER A 59 12.68 -21.65 -19.57
C SER A 59 14.00 -21.15 -20.14
N LEU A 60 14.02 -20.79 -21.42
CA LEU A 60 15.21 -20.29 -22.10
C LEU A 60 15.73 -19.00 -21.45
N CYS A 61 14.84 -18.08 -21.08
CA CYS A 61 15.21 -16.85 -20.35
C CYS A 61 15.87 -17.15 -19.01
N LEU A 62 15.32 -18.09 -18.23
CA LEU A 62 15.87 -18.49 -16.93
C LEU A 62 17.27 -19.12 -17.10
N GLU A 63 17.41 -20.01 -18.08
CA GLU A 63 18.67 -20.69 -18.40
C GLU A 63 19.76 -19.72 -18.90
N ARG A 64 19.38 -18.69 -19.67
CA ARG A 64 20.30 -17.67 -20.21
C ARG A 64 20.56 -16.51 -19.24
N GLY A 65 20.09 -16.62 -18.00
CA GLY A 65 20.49 -15.73 -16.92
C GLY A 65 19.68 -14.44 -16.79
N VAL A 66 18.50 -14.36 -17.41
CA VAL A 66 17.57 -13.25 -17.18
C VAL A 66 17.13 -13.27 -15.72
N LYS A 67 17.35 -12.16 -14.99
CA LYS A 67 17.13 -12.10 -13.55
C LYS A 67 15.67 -12.29 -13.15
N ALA A 68 14.75 -11.70 -13.93
CA ALA A 68 13.32 -11.70 -13.67
C ALA A 68 12.54 -12.12 -14.94
N VAL A 69 11.72 -13.15 -14.82
CA VAL A 69 10.80 -13.59 -15.88
C VAL A 69 9.36 -13.39 -15.41
N VAL A 70 8.57 -12.67 -16.20
CA VAL A 70 7.16 -12.37 -15.92
C VAL A 70 6.29 -13.16 -16.89
N LEU A 71 5.38 -13.95 -16.36
CA LEU A 71 4.40 -14.71 -17.12
C LEU A 71 3.04 -14.00 -17.05
N ARG A 72 2.26 -14.02 -18.13
CA ARG A 72 0.85 -13.65 -18.06
C ARG A 72 0.05 -14.70 -17.30
N ARG A 73 -0.76 -14.27 -16.34
CA ARG A 73 -1.63 -15.15 -15.55
C ARG A 73 -2.63 -15.87 -16.45
N GLY A 74 -2.81 -17.16 -16.21
CA GLY A 74 -3.70 -17.99 -17.01
C GLY A 74 -3.15 -18.39 -18.39
N ALA A 75 -1.95 -17.90 -18.77
CA ALA A 75 -1.27 -18.38 -19.97
C ALA A 75 -0.71 -19.80 -19.78
N PHE A 76 -0.51 -20.23 -18.54
CA PHE A 76 0.05 -21.53 -18.18
C PHE A 76 -0.90 -22.32 -17.31
N VAL A 77 -0.95 -23.63 -17.54
CA VAL A 77 -1.53 -24.57 -16.57
C VAL A 77 -0.61 -24.66 -15.34
N GLU A 78 -1.17 -25.02 -14.20
CA GLU A 78 -0.45 -25.06 -12.91
C GLU A 78 0.82 -25.92 -12.96
N ALA A 79 0.81 -27.02 -13.73
CA ALA A 79 1.98 -27.87 -13.92
C ALA A 79 3.16 -27.14 -14.56
N TYR A 80 2.90 -26.26 -15.55
CA TYR A 80 3.95 -25.48 -16.23
C TYR A 80 4.49 -24.38 -15.33
N GLU A 81 3.63 -23.71 -14.57
CA GLU A 81 4.07 -22.72 -13.58
C GLU A 81 4.95 -23.35 -12.49
N LYS A 82 4.56 -24.54 -11.99
CA LYS A 82 5.34 -25.31 -10.99
C LYS A 82 6.76 -25.61 -11.49
N GLU A 83 6.85 -26.12 -12.71
CA GLU A 83 8.12 -26.47 -13.34
C GLU A 83 8.99 -25.23 -13.60
N LEU A 84 8.42 -24.14 -14.13
CA LEU A 84 9.15 -22.88 -14.31
C LEU A 84 9.63 -22.29 -12.99
N ALA A 85 8.84 -22.38 -11.91
CA ALA A 85 9.24 -21.92 -10.58
C ALA A 85 10.39 -22.76 -10.01
N ALA A 86 10.37 -24.08 -10.23
CA ALA A 86 11.46 -24.98 -9.85
C ALA A 86 12.76 -24.62 -10.60
N ARG A 87 12.67 -24.38 -11.92
CA ARG A 87 13.82 -23.95 -12.74
C ARG A 87 14.36 -22.59 -12.29
N ALA A 88 13.49 -21.61 -12.07
CA ALA A 88 13.89 -20.29 -11.60
C ALA A 88 14.69 -20.40 -10.29
N ARG A 89 14.24 -21.23 -9.35
CA ARG A 89 14.99 -21.52 -8.12
C ARG A 89 16.36 -22.15 -8.41
N SER A 90 16.41 -23.20 -9.22
CA SER A 90 17.67 -23.90 -9.56
C SER A 90 18.72 -22.96 -10.17
N PHE A 91 18.29 -21.95 -10.91
CA PHE A 91 19.16 -20.95 -11.53
C PHE A 91 19.35 -19.67 -10.71
N GLY A 92 18.77 -19.56 -9.50
CA GLY A 92 18.83 -18.36 -8.68
C GLY A 92 18.18 -17.13 -9.35
N ARG A 93 17.05 -17.34 -10.03
CA ARG A 93 16.27 -16.35 -10.76
C ARG A 93 14.89 -16.17 -10.13
N GLU A 94 14.19 -15.13 -10.58
CA GLU A 94 12.85 -14.81 -10.11
C GLU A 94 11.81 -15.06 -11.20
N LEU A 95 10.73 -15.75 -10.82
CA LEU A 95 9.56 -15.94 -11.65
C LEU A 95 8.39 -15.16 -11.06
N PHE A 96 7.73 -14.40 -11.93
CA PHE A 96 6.56 -13.62 -11.61
C PHE A 96 5.40 -14.05 -12.49
N VAL A 97 4.18 -13.97 -11.95
CA VAL A 97 2.94 -14.07 -12.72
C VAL A 97 2.22 -12.73 -12.59
N HIS A 98 1.79 -12.18 -13.71
CA HIS A 98 1.15 -10.87 -13.81
C HIS A 98 -0.23 -10.99 -14.47
N ASP A 99 -1.20 -10.26 -13.93
CA ASP A 99 -2.51 -10.01 -14.53
C ASP A 99 -2.81 -8.52 -14.34
N ASP A 100 -3.32 -7.87 -15.38
CA ASP A 100 -3.71 -6.45 -15.37
C ASP A 100 -4.68 -6.12 -14.21
N THR A 101 -5.44 -7.12 -13.76
CA THR A 101 -6.40 -6.98 -12.65
C THR A 101 -5.78 -7.22 -11.27
N ARG A 102 -4.74 -8.08 -11.16
CA ARG A 102 -4.22 -8.56 -9.86
C ARG A 102 -2.81 -8.09 -9.52
N GLY A 103 -2.07 -7.57 -10.51
CA GLY A 103 -0.68 -7.16 -10.36
C GLY A 103 0.29 -8.33 -10.39
N TYR A 104 1.51 -8.12 -9.89
CA TYR A 104 2.58 -9.12 -9.87
C TYR A 104 2.53 -10.02 -8.64
N GLU A 105 2.65 -11.33 -8.85
CA GLU A 105 2.88 -12.33 -7.83
C GLU A 105 4.19 -13.06 -8.13
N ARG A 106 5.06 -13.20 -7.14
CA ARG A 106 6.24 -14.06 -7.22
C ARG A 106 5.81 -15.50 -6.99
N VAL A 107 6.19 -16.40 -7.88
CA VAL A 107 5.95 -17.84 -7.72
C VAL A 107 7.17 -18.48 -7.05
N ARG A 108 7.00 -19.03 -5.84
CA ARG A 108 8.02 -19.81 -5.13
C ARG A 108 7.87 -21.31 -5.44
N ALA A 109 8.88 -22.10 -5.07
CA ALA A 109 8.78 -23.56 -5.11
C ALA A 109 7.58 -24.04 -4.28
N ALA A 110 6.95 -25.15 -4.69
CA ALA A 110 5.68 -25.66 -4.14
C ALA A 110 4.43 -24.80 -4.43
N SER A 111 4.46 -23.92 -5.45
CA SER A 111 3.31 -23.08 -5.88
C SER A 111 2.83 -22.05 -4.87
N GLU A 112 3.65 -21.75 -3.86
CA GLU A 112 3.38 -20.62 -2.99
C GLU A 112 3.49 -19.33 -3.83
N ARG A 113 2.38 -18.60 -3.94
CA ARG A 113 2.32 -17.31 -4.63
C ARG A 113 2.38 -16.20 -3.60
N VAL A 114 3.41 -15.37 -3.71
CA VAL A 114 3.62 -14.23 -2.80
C VAL A 114 3.45 -12.95 -3.59
N GLN A 115 2.49 -12.11 -3.20
CA GLN A 115 2.28 -10.83 -3.85
C GLN A 115 3.55 -9.97 -3.75
N VAL A 116 4.04 -9.47 -4.89
CA VAL A 116 5.30 -8.72 -4.93
C VAL A 116 5.16 -7.43 -4.12
N GLY A 117 6.01 -7.29 -3.11
CA GLY A 117 6.11 -6.14 -2.22
C GLY A 117 5.00 -6.00 -1.17
N ALA A 118 4.16 -7.02 -0.97
CA ALA A 118 3.42 -7.16 0.27
C ALA A 118 4.36 -7.71 1.38
N PRO A 119 4.26 -7.23 2.64
CA PRO A 119 4.84 -7.95 3.77
C PRO A 119 4.34 -9.40 3.77
N GLU A 120 5.13 -10.33 4.32
CA GLU A 120 4.59 -11.67 4.61
C GLU A 120 3.53 -11.48 5.70
N VAL A 121 2.29 -11.23 5.28
CA VAL A 121 1.17 -10.85 6.16
C VAL A 121 1.06 -11.84 7.31
N THR A 122 1.26 -13.14 7.04
CA THR A 122 1.27 -14.19 8.06
C THR A 122 2.39 -14.01 9.10
N ALA A 123 3.61 -13.66 8.69
CA ALA A 123 4.73 -13.44 9.60
C ALA A 123 4.52 -12.19 10.44
N TRP A 124 3.99 -11.13 9.81
CA TRP A 124 3.63 -9.91 10.51
C TRP A 124 2.50 -10.13 11.52
N GLU A 125 1.41 -10.78 11.11
CA GLU A 125 0.32 -11.15 12.02
C GLU A 125 0.81 -12.06 13.16
N ALA A 126 1.74 -12.97 12.89
CA ALA A 126 2.34 -13.79 13.93
C ALA A 126 3.14 -12.92 14.93
N ALA A 127 3.91 -11.95 14.45
CA ALA A 127 4.60 -11.00 15.31
C ALA A 127 3.61 -10.18 16.14
N VAL A 128 2.55 -9.65 15.54
CA VAL A 128 1.51 -8.90 16.24
C VAL A 128 0.89 -9.75 17.36
N ARG A 129 0.44 -10.98 17.04
CA ARG A 129 -0.12 -11.91 18.04
C ARG A 129 0.85 -12.24 19.18
N ALA A 130 2.16 -12.34 18.89
CA ALA A 130 3.18 -12.62 19.91
C ALA A 130 3.42 -11.46 20.89
N THR A 131 3.02 -10.24 20.50
CA THR A 131 3.17 -9.01 21.29
C THR A 131 1.89 -8.58 22.02
N THR A 132 0.79 -9.32 21.88
CA THR A 132 -0.47 -9.03 22.60
C THR A 132 -0.22 -8.90 24.10
N GLY A 133 -0.58 -7.74 24.67
CA GLY A 133 -0.38 -7.42 26.09
C GLY A 133 1.05 -7.03 26.46
N LYS A 134 1.94 -6.79 25.49
CA LYS A 134 3.34 -6.39 25.70
C LYS A 134 3.65 -5.10 24.95
N SER A 135 3.24 -3.97 25.54
CA SER A 135 3.30 -2.62 24.94
C SER A 135 4.59 -2.29 24.21
N ARG A 136 5.75 -2.46 24.89
CA ARG A 136 7.07 -2.17 24.29
C ARG A 136 7.41 -3.08 23.12
N GLN A 137 7.08 -4.37 23.19
CA GLN A 137 7.33 -5.30 22.07
C GLN A 137 6.42 -5.00 20.88
N ALA A 138 5.18 -4.56 21.12
CA ALA A 138 4.29 -4.11 20.07
C ALA A 138 4.84 -2.85 19.36
N ALA A 139 5.43 -1.93 20.12
CA ALA A 139 6.06 -0.72 19.60
C ALA A 139 7.25 -1.01 18.66
N THR A 140 7.93 -2.16 18.81
CA THR A 140 9.12 -2.54 18.04
C THR A 140 8.87 -3.58 16.96
N ILE A 141 7.62 -3.96 16.66
CA ILE A 141 7.31 -4.92 15.59
C ILE A 141 7.97 -4.50 14.27
N GLY A 142 8.80 -5.39 13.70
CA GLY A 142 9.53 -5.13 12.46
C GLY A 142 10.90 -4.47 12.63
N LEU A 143 11.28 -4.11 13.86
CA LEU A 143 12.54 -3.44 14.20
C LEU A 143 13.40 -4.36 15.06
N ASP A 144 14.72 -4.28 14.86
CA ASP A 144 15.72 -4.93 15.70
C ASP A 144 16.20 -3.91 16.74
N VAL A 145 15.62 -4.01 17.94
CA VAL A 145 15.87 -3.09 19.06
C VAL A 145 16.64 -3.86 20.13
N ASP A 146 17.94 -3.59 20.20
CA ASP A 146 18.82 -4.13 21.23
C ASP A 146 18.87 -3.21 22.46
N ALA A 147 19.65 -3.61 23.48
CA ALA A 147 19.78 -2.86 24.72
C ALA A 147 20.31 -1.43 24.51
N ALA A 148 21.16 -1.20 23.49
CA ALA A 148 21.68 0.12 23.20
C ALA A 148 20.58 1.04 22.63
N TRP A 149 19.71 0.50 21.77
CA TRP A 149 18.54 1.24 21.30
C TRP A 149 17.48 1.47 22.38
N GLU A 150 17.31 0.53 23.32
CA GLU A 150 16.44 0.75 24.48
C GLU A 150 16.97 1.91 25.35
N GLU A 151 18.26 1.92 25.66
CA GLU A 151 18.90 3.01 26.42
C GLU A 151 18.78 4.36 25.69
N ALA A 152 19.06 4.37 24.38
CA ALA A 152 18.94 5.56 23.54
C ALA A 152 17.49 6.08 23.51
N ALA A 153 16.49 5.19 23.40
CA ALA A 153 15.09 5.58 23.46
C ALA A 153 14.73 6.17 24.83
N GLU A 154 15.17 5.58 25.94
CA GLU A 154 14.86 6.11 27.27
C GLU A 154 15.42 7.53 27.48
N ALA A 155 16.62 7.80 26.96
CA ALA A 155 17.28 9.09 27.02
C ALA A 155 16.75 10.14 26.03
N ALA A 156 16.10 9.71 24.95
CA ALA A 156 15.62 10.61 23.91
C ALA A 156 14.33 11.34 24.30
N GLU A 157 14.21 12.56 23.81
CA GLU A 157 12.93 13.27 23.77
C GLU A 157 11.99 12.54 22.78
N PRO A 158 10.71 12.34 23.15
CA PRO A 158 9.76 11.72 22.24
C PRO A 158 9.55 12.61 21.01
N LEU A 159 9.49 12.01 19.82
CA LEU A 159 9.11 12.76 18.63
C LEU A 159 7.81 13.53 18.86
N PRO A 160 7.76 14.81 18.46
CA PRO A 160 6.55 15.59 18.57
C PRO A 160 5.47 15.03 17.64
N MET A 161 4.24 15.05 18.13
CA MET A 161 3.06 14.64 17.38
C MET A 161 2.82 15.64 16.24
N ASP A 162 2.46 15.15 15.06
CA ASP A 162 2.00 16.00 13.97
C ASP A 162 0.67 16.66 14.31
N ALA A 163 0.54 17.95 14.02
CA ALA A 163 -0.64 18.71 14.38
C ALA A 163 -1.77 18.43 13.38
N PRO A 164 -3.01 18.14 13.83
CA PRO A 164 -4.12 18.00 12.91
C PRO A 164 -4.41 19.34 12.22
N VAL A 165 -4.89 19.28 10.98
CA VAL A 165 -5.36 20.48 10.26
C VAL A 165 -6.61 21.01 10.97
N PRO A 166 -6.60 22.26 11.49
CA PRO A 166 -7.74 22.80 12.23
C PRO A 166 -9.03 22.79 11.41
N GLY A 167 -10.12 22.31 12.01
CA GLY A 167 -11.44 22.29 11.39
C GLY A 167 -11.61 21.28 10.25
N LEU A 168 -10.58 20.51 9.91
CA LEU A 168 -10.68 19.48 8.88
C LEU A 168 -11.58 18.33 9.38
N SER A 169 -12.59 17.97 8.60
CA SER A 169 -13.47 16.83 8.91
C SER A 169 -12.65 15.55 9.09
N GLU A 170 -12.99 14.75 10.09
CA GLU A 170 -12.43 13.41 10.32
C GLU A 170 -12.74 12.42 9.18
N ASN A 171 -13.78 12.66 8.39
CA ASN A 171 -14.15 11.86 7.23
C ASN A 171 -14.22 12.72 5.97
N LEU A 172 -13.13 12.78 5.19
CA LEU A 172 -13.11 13.48 3.90
C LEU A 172 -13.98 12.78 2.83
N GLU A 173 -14.40 11.55 3.10
CA GLU A 173 -15.43 10.85 2.32
C GLU A 173 -16.77 11.59 2.31
N GLU A 174 -17.14 12.23 3.41
CA GLU A 174 -18.38 13.02 3.49
C GLU A 174 -18.33 14.20 2.50
N VAL A 175 -17.15 14.82 2.32
CA VAL A 175 -16.95 15.89 1.34
C VAL A 175 -17.13 15.36 -0.10
N ALA A 176 -16.55 14.20 -0.42
CA ALA A 176 -16.73 13.57 -1.72
C ALA A 176 -18.20 13.25 -2.02
N PHE A 177 -18.96 12.80 -1.02
CA PHE A 177 -20.38 12.56 -1.15
C PHE A 177 -21.17 13.87 -1.37
N THR A 178 -20.92 14.90 -0.57
CA THR A 178 -21.58 16.21 -0.71
C THR A 178 -21.30 16.86 -2.07
N ASN A 179 -20.11 16.64 -2.64
CA ASN A 179 -19.75 17.11 -3.98
C ASN A 179 -20.47 16.37 -5.12
N GLY A 180 -21.12 15.24 -4.84
CA GLY A 180 -21.64 14.34 -5.88
C GLY A 180 -20.58 13.48 -6.57
N ASP A 181 -19.34 13.45 -6.03
CA ASP A 181 -18.28 12.57 -6.53
C ASP A 181 -18.51 11.10 -6.16
N LYS A 182 -19.36 10.86 -5.15
CA LYS A 182 -19.75 9.53 -4.70
C LYS A 182 -21.26 9.35 -4.73
N PRO A 183 -21.76 8.31 -5.43
CA PRO A 183 -23.19 8.01 -5.41
C PRO A 183 -23.65 7.42 -4.08
N VAL A 184 -22.79 6.66 -3.39
CA VAL A 184 -23.06 6.10 -2.07
C VAL A 184 -21.92 6.43 -1.11
N LEU A 185 -22.28 6.97 0.07
CA LEU A 185 -21.39 7.20 1.21
C LEU A 185 -21.48 6.01 2.16
N TYR A 186 -20.33 5.45 2.55
CA TYR A 186 -20.26 4.36 3.52
C TYR A 186 -19.53 4.82 4.77
N LEU A 187 -20.19 4.73 5.93
CA LEU A 187 -19.59 5.07 7.21
C LEU A 187 -19.68 3.89 8.17
N VAL A 188 -18.69 3.80 9.05
CA VAL A 188 -18.74 2.96 10.24
C VAL A 188 -18.76 3.89 11.43
N VAL A 189 -19.90 3.96 12.09
CA VAL A 189 -20.14 4.93 13.16
C VAL A 189 -20.60 4.22 14.42
N PRO A 190 -20.37 4.81 15.59
CA PRO A 190 -20.97 4.28 16.79
C PRO A 190 -22.49 4.37 16.74
N ALA A 191 -23.17 3.36 17.29
CA ALA A 191 -24.63 3.26 17.24
C ALA A 191 -25.32 4.49 17.88
N ARG A 192 -24.74 5.01 18.96
CA ARG A 192 -25.23 6.24 19.64
C ARG A 192 -25.12 7.50 18.79
N SER A 193 -24.33 7.48 17.72
CA SER A 193 -24.10 8.62 16.83
C SER A 193 -24.97 8.58 15.57
N LEU A 194 -25.79 7.54 15.37
CA LEU A 194 -26.53 7.34 14.13
C LEU A 194 -27.46 8.52 13.79
N ASP A 195 -28.22 9.02 14.77
CA ASP A 195 -29.15 10.15 14.54
C ASP A 195 -28.39 11.44 14.21
N ALA A 196 -27.27 11.68 14.88
CA ALA A 196 -26.43 12.85 14.60
C ALA A 196 -25.83 12.77 13.18
N VAL A 197 -25.36 11.60 12.75
CA VAL A 197 -24.82 11.39 11.40
C VAL A 197 -25.92 11.53 10.35
N ARG A 198 -27.12 10.99 10.61
CA ARG A 198 -28.29 11.16 9.74
C ARG A 198 -28.64 12.64 9.55
N ALA A 199 -28.58 13.43 10.62
CA ALA A 199 -28.86 14.86 10.57
C ALA A 199 -27.85 15.65 9.72
N ARG A 200 -26.61 15.16 9.55
CA ARG A 200 -25.59 15.79 8.68
C ARG A 200 -25.86 15.60 7.18
N HIS A 201 -26.70 14.65 6.80
CA HIS A 201 -26.99 14.33 5.41
C HIS A 201 -28.50 14.47 5.09
N PRO A 202 -29.07 15.67 5.27
CA PRO A 202 -30.50 15.89 4.98
C PRO A 202 -30.79 15.63 3.49
N GLY A 203 -31.84 14.87 3.22
CA GLY A 203 -32.24 14.51 1.85
C GLY A 203 -31.57 13.25 1.29
N ALA A 204 -30.58 12.67 1.98
CA ALA A 204 -30.07 11.34 1.65
C ALA A 204 -30.91 10.26 2.35
N ALA A 205 -31.27 9.22 1.62
CA ALA A 205 -31.78 7.98 2.18
C ALA A 205 -30.66 7.24 2.92
N MET A 206 -30.99 6.66 4.06
CA MET A 206 -30.07 5.93 4.92
C MET A 206 -30.47 4.45 4.97
N ALA A 207 -29.51 3.55 4.72
CA ALA A 207 -29.68 2.12 4.87
C ALA A 207 -28.61 1.54 5.81
N LEU A 208 -29.00 0.58 6.66
CA LEU A 208 -28.09 -0.12 7.56
C LEU A 208 -27.77 -1.50 6.99
N ALA A 209 -26.50 -1.89 7.00
CA ALA A 209 -26.09 -3.24 6.62
C ALA A 209 -26.00 -4.22 7.79
N ARG A 210 -26.37 -3.80 9.00
CA ARG A 210 -26.70 -4.69 10.11
C ARG A 210 -27.71 -3.95 10.99
N ALA A 211 -28.77 -4.64 11.40
CA ALA A 211 -29.70 -4.11 12.40
C ALA A 211 -29.07 -4.10 13.81
N GLU A 212 -28.16 -5.04 14.09
CA GLU A 212 -27.49 -5.18 15.38
C GLU A 212 -26.09 -4.56 15.36
N ALA A 213 -25.81 -3.69 16.33
CA ALA A 213 -24.52 -3.07 16.51
C ALA A 213 -23.57 -4.01 17.25
N LEU A 214 -22.34 -4.15 16.76
CA LEU A 214 -21.30 -4.95 17.41
C LEU A 214 -20.12 -4.07 17.81
N PRO A 215 -19.45 -4.38 18.93
CA PRO A 215 -18.20 -3.71 19.27
C PRO A 215 -17.15 -3.94 18.19
N LEU A 216 -16.58 -2.86 17.68
CA LEU A 216 -15.43 -2.91 16.78
C LEU A 216 -14.21 -2.36 17.52
N ALA A 217 -13.11 -3.10 17.46
CA ALA A 217 -11.79 -2.60 17.79
C ALA A 217 -10.93 -2.59 16.53
N VAL A 218 -9.94 -1.69 16.52
CA VAL A 218 -8.94 -1.62 15.44
C VAL A 218 -7.58 -1.96 16.05
N GLU A 219 -6.94 -2.98 15.52
CA GLU A 219 -5.60 -3.38 15.95
C GLU A 219 -4.57 -2.40 15.43
N GLY A 220 -3.85 -1.68 16.31
CA GLY A 220 -2.92 -0.62 15.89
C GLY A 220 -1.84 -1.09 14.92
N ALA A 221 -1.30 -2.30 15.11
CA ALA A 221 -0.19 -2.80 14.30
C ALA A 221 -0.58 -3.23 12.87
N THR A 222 -1.86 -3.44 12.57
CA THR A 222 -2.31 -3.85 11.22
C THR A 222 -3.43 -2.97 10.65
N GLY A 223 -4.06 -2.15 11.50
CA GLY A 223 -5.33 -1.48 11.22
C GLY A 223 -6.50 -2.44 11.03
N ARG A 224 -6.35 -3.71 11.38
CA ARG A 224 -7.41 -4.70 11.18
C ARG A 224 -8.56 -4.41 12.13
N ARG A 225 -9.75 -4.30 11.55
CA ARG A 225 -11.00 -4.24 12.30
C ARG A 225 -11.37 -5.64 12.79
N ILE A 226 -11.54 -5.77 14.10
CA ILE A 226 -11.94 -7.01 14.76
C ILE A 226 -13.27 -6.77 15.48
N GLU A 227 -14.24 -7.64 15.21
CA GLU A 227 -15.48 -7.72 16.00
C GLU A 227 -15.11 -8.33 17.35
N GLY A 228 -15.43 -7.63 18.44
CA GLY A 228 -14.99 -7.99 19.79
C GLY A 228 -16.13 -8.00 20.81
N ALA A 229 -15.85 -8.56 21.99
CA ALA A 229 -16.75 -8.49 23.15
C ALA A 229 -16.64 -7.16 23.91
N SER A 230 -15.63 -6.35 23.60
CA SER A 230 -15.34 -5.05 24.21
C SER A 230 -15.21 -3.97 23.12
N GLY A 231 -15.55 -2.74 23.48
CA GLY A 231 -15.58 -1.59 22.57
C GLY A 231 -16.97 -0.99 22.44
N GLU A 232 -17.06 0.10 21.71
CA GLU A 232 -18.34 0.73 21.45
C GLU A 232 -19.07 0.01 20.32
N ALA A 233 -20.37 -0.25 20.50
CA ALA A 233 -21.19 -0.85 19.48
C ALA A 233 -21.28 0.07 18.25
N THR A 234 -20.92 -0.45 17.08
CA THR A 234 -20.87 0.30 15.82
C THR A 234 -21.82 -0.29 14.78
N VAL A 235 -22.20 0.54 13.82
CA VAL A 235 -23.08 0.20 12.71
C VAL A 235 -22.45 0.58 11.38
N HIS A 236 -22.69 -0.26 10.38
CA HIS A 236 -22.34 0.00 8.99
C HIS A 236 -23.52 0.70 8.32
N VAL A 237 -23.35 1.97 7.97
CA VAL A 237 -24.41 2.81 7.41
C VAL A 237 -24.04 3.28 6.00
N PHE A 238 -25.03 3.29 5.13
CA PHE A 238 -24.94 3.71 3.74
C PHE A 238 -25.90 4.87 3.49
N PHE A 239 -25.40 5.95 2.89
CA PHE A 239 -26.20 7.12 2.50
C PHE A 239 -26.17 7.31 0.98
N SER A 240 -27.30 7.69 0.40
CA SER A 240 -27.43 8.02 -1.03
C SER A 240 -28.60 8.95 -1.26
N THR A 241 -28.52 9.83 -2.25
CA THR A 241 -29.70 10.59 -2.73
C THR A 241 -30.69 9.70 -3.47
N ASP A 242 -30.23 8.54 -3.95
CA ASP A 242 -31.06 7.47 -4.50
C ASP A 242 -31.24 6.36 -3.43
N PRO A 243 -32.47 6.15 -2.90
CA PRO A 243 -32.74 5.15 -1.86
C PRO A 243 -32.39 3.73 -2.29
N ASP A 244 -32.53 3.39 -3.56
CA ASP A 244 -32.29 2.03 -4.06
C ASP A 244 -30.79 1.71 -4.03
N LEU A 245 -29.93 2.69 -4.28
CA LEU A 245 -28.47 2.52 -4.19
C LEU A 245 -28.00 2.27 -2.76
N ALA A 246 -28.51 3.02 -1.78
CA ALA A 246 -28.17 2.80 -0.37
C ALA A 246 -28.62 1.42 0.11
N ALA A 247 -29.87 1.04 -0.21
CA ALA A 247 -30.41 -0.27 0.15
C ALA A 247 -29.63 -1.42 -0.51
N ARG A 248 -29.27 -1.27 -1.79
CA ARG A 248 -28.48 -2.27 -2.52
C ARG A 248 -27.08 -2.42 -1.95
N ALA A 249 -26.40 -1.31 -1.63
CA ALA A 249 -25.08 -1.35 -1.02
C ALA A 249 -25.10 -2.04 0.35
N ALA A 250 -26.09 -1.71 1.19
CA ALA A 250 -26.28 -2.34 2.48
C ALA A 250 -26.55 -3.86 2.36
N SER A 251 -27.43 -4.25 1.43
CA SER A 251 -27.73 -5.66 1.18
C SER A 251 -26.52 -6.45 0.67
N LEU A 252 -25.72 -5.89 -0.25
CA LEU A 252 -24.49 -6.53 -0.73
C LEU A 252 -23.45 -6.68 0.39
N TRP A 253 -23.41 -5.73 1.32
CA TRP A 253 -22.52 -5.80 2.48
C TRP A 253 -22.93 -6.91 3.46
N GLU A 254 -24.22 -7.03 3.78
CA GLU A 254 -24.79 -8.14 4.59
C GLU A 254 -24.51 -9.50 3.95
N GLN A 255 -24.68 -9.53 2.65
CA GLN A 255 -24.22 -10.59 1.78
C GLN A 255 -22.69 -10.65 1.69
N GLY A 256 -21.93 -10.33 2.72
CA GLY A 256 -20.47 -10.45 2.70
C GLY A 256 -19.77 -9.42 1.81
N SER A 257 -19.31 -8.35 2.43
CA SER A 257 -18.49 -7.30 1.82
C SER A 257 -17.33 -7.81 0.96
N SER A 258 -16.67 -8.90 1.37
CA SER A 258 -15.54 -9.46 0.63
C SER A 258 -15.94 -10.18 -0.67
N ARG A 259 -17.08 -10.88 -0.70
CA ARG A 259 -17.55 -11.57 -1.91
C ARG A 259 -18.14 -10.59 -2.93
N ASN A 260 -18.72 -9.50 -2.44
CA ASN A 260 -19.35 -8.46 -3.24
C ASN A 260 -18.47 -7.21 -3.44
N ALA A 261 -17.18 -7.27 -3.12
CA ALA A 261 -16.29 -6.09 -3.11
C ALA A 261 -16.27 -5.34 -4.44
N ALA A 262 -16.38 -6.03 -5.59
CA ALA A 262 -16.45 -5.40 -6.90
C ALA A 262 -17.73 -4.56 -7.08
N ALA A 263 -18.89 -5.17 -6.82
CA ALA A 263 -20.19 -4.51 -6.94
C ALA A 263 -20.37 -3.39 -5.91
N ILE A 264 -19.86 -3.58 -4.69
CA ILE A 264 -19.85 -2.54 -3.67
C ILE A 264 -18.96 -1.37 -4.11
N GLY A 265 -17.75 -1.63 -4.64
CA GLY A 265 -16.87 -0.59 -5.13
C GLY A 265 -17.50 0.25 -6.25
N GLU A 266 -18.22 -0.39 -7.17
CA GLU A 266 -18.99 0.30 -8.22
C GLU A 266 -20.08 1.21 -7.63
N LEU A 267 -20.88 0.71 -6.69
CA LEU A 267 -21.91 1.51 -6.01
C LEU A 267 -21.34 2.68 -5.21
N LEU A 268 -20.12 2.53 -4.68
CA LEU A 268 -19.42 3.60 -3.97
C LEU A 268 -18.71 4.58 -4.92
N GLY A 269 -18.80 4.39 -6.25
CA GLY A 269 -18.16 5.26 -7.25
C GLY A 269 -16.64 5.10 -7.32
N TYR A 270 -16.09 3.97 -6.88
CA TYR A 270 -14.65 3.74 -6.90
C TYR A 270 -14.14 3.53 -8.33
N PRO A 271 -12.95 4.08 -8.70
CA PRO A 271 -12.38 3.84 -10.00
C PRO A 271 -12.25 2.34 -10.29
N PRO A 272 -12.66 1.83 -11.47
CA PRO A 272 -12.64 0.40 -11.77
C PRO A 272 -11.28 -0.27 -11.55
N CYS A 273 -10.18 0.42 -11.85
CA CYS A 273 -8.82 -0.08 -11.62
C CYS A 273 -8.49 -0.23 -10.13
N CYS A 274 -8.94 0.69 -9.27
CA CYS A 274 -8.75 0.63 -7.82
C CYS A 274 -9.58 -0.51 -7.23
N THR A 275 -10.84 -0.64 -7.67
CA THR A 275 -11.72 -1.74 -7.26
C THR A 275 -11.12 -3.10 -7.65
N ALA A 276 -10.68 -3.27 -8.90
CA ALA A 276 -10.03 -4.51 -9.34
C ALA A 276 -8.79 -4.84 -8.50
N ALA A 277 -7.92 -3.85 -8.29
CA ALA A 277 -6.70 -4.00 -7.52
C ALA A 277 -6.95 -4.36 -6.04
N PHE A 278 -8.06 -3.88 -5.45
CA PHE A 278 -8.51 -4.21 -4.10
C PHE A 278 -9.14 -5.62 -4.03
N VAL A 279 -9.99 -5.96 -5.00
CA VAL A 279 -10.59 -7.30 -5.13
C VAL A 279 -9.51 -8.36 -5.32
N ALA A 280 -8.39 -8.04 -5.95
CA ALA A 280 -7.29 -8.98 -6.13
C ALA A 280 -6.53 -9.37 -4.84
N LEU A 281 -6.71 -8.64 -3.74
CA LEU A 281 -5.96 -8.88 -2.51
C LEU A 281 -6.45 -10.13 -1.77
N ALA A 282 -5.50 -10.88 -1.22
CA ALA A 282 -5.76 -12.06 -0.41
C ALA A 282 -6.42 -11.69 0.93
N ASP A 283 -5.95 -10.61 1.57
CA ASP A 283 -6.60 -10.00 2.72
C ASP A 283 -6.88 -8.52 2.45
N ARG A 284 -8.13 -8.12 2.70
CA ARG A 284 -8.66 -6.77 2.48
C ARG A 284 -8.96 -6.04 3.77
N ARG A 285 -8.73 -6.68 4.92
CA ARG A 285 -9.04 -6.15 6.26
C ARG A 285 -7.83 -5.51 6.93
N ASN A 286 -6.62 -5.83 6.47
CA ASN A 286 -5.38 -5.28 6.99
C ASN A 286 -5.01 -4.00 6.23
N ASN A 287 -5.37 -2.85 6.79
CA ASN A 287 -5.12 -1.54 6.18
C ASN A 287 -3.63 -1.31 5.90
N ALA A 288 -2.78 -1.76 6.82
CA ALA A 288 -1.36 -1.53 6.69
C ALA A 288 -0.79 -2.35 5.51
N ALA A 289 -1.24 -3.59 5.30
CA ALA A 289 -0.93 -4.37 4.10
C ALA A 289 -1.38 -3.69 2.80
N LEU A 290 -2.51 -2.96 2.82
CA LEU A 290 -2.96 -2.17 1.66
C LEU A 290 -1.94 -1.09 1.28
N VAL A 291 -1.35 -0.41 2.26
CA VAL A 291 -0.32 0.63 2.03
C VAL A 291 0.92 0.00 1.39
N TYR A 292 1.42 -1.11 1.93
CA TYR A 292 2.60 -1.79 1.37
C TYR A 292 2.38 -2.26 -0.06
N VAL A 293 1.27 -2.93 -0.33
CA VAL A 293 0.95 -3.42 -1.67
C VAL A 293 0.82 -2.27 -2.66
N THR A 294 0.20 -1.16 -2.23
CA THR A 294 0.06 0.04 -3.06
C THR A 294 1.42 0.67 -3.35
N ALA A 295 2.29 0.81 -2.35
CA ALA A 295 3.66 1.31 -2.53
C ALA A 295 4.46 0.41 -3.48
N ALA A 296 4.36 -0.90 -3.32
CA ALA A 296 5.03 -1.88 -4.18
C ALA A 296 4.57 -1.78 -5.63
N ARG A 297 3.24 -1.74 -5.86
CA ARG A 297 2.66 -1.55 -7.19
C ARG A 297 3.12 -0.23 -7.82
N THR A 298 3.16 0.85 -7.03
CA THR A 298 3.64 2.16 -7.49
C THR A 298 5.07 2.08 -8.02
N ARG A 299 5.99 1.47 -7.25
CA ARG A 299 7.38 1.27 -7.68
C ARG A 299 7.51 0.33 -8.87
N ALA A 300 6.76 -0.77 -8.87
CA ALA A 300 6.79 -1.73 -9.97
C ALA A 300 6.34 -1.11 -11.30
N LEU A 301 5.43 -0.15 -11.25
CA LEU A 301 4.96 0.62 -12.41
C LEU A 301 5.88 1.77 -12.79
N GLY A 302 6.92 2.08 -11.99
CA GLY A 302 7.71 3.30 -12.17
C GLY A 302 6.88 4.59 -11.99
N ALA A 303 5.72 4.49 -11.34
CA ALA A 303 4.82 5.62 -11.17
C ALA A 303 5.32 6.57 -10.07
N SER A 304 5.02 7.86 -10.23
CA SER A 304 5.31 8.86 -9.19
C SER A 304 4.35 8.73 -8.01
N PHE A 305 4.82 9.07 -6.80
CA PHE A 305 3.99 9.10 -5.59
C PHE A 305 3.24 10.43 -5.53
N HIS A 306 1.97 10.44 -5.92
CA HIS A 306 1.15 11.65 -5.95
C HIS A 306 0.75 12.07 -4.51
N PRO A 307 1.10 13.29 -4.04
CA PRO A 307 0.87 13.73 -2.66
C PRO A 307 -0.56 13.54 -2.15
N LEU A 308 -1.56 13.85 -2.98
CA LEU A 308 -2.97 13.71 -2.60
C LEU A 308 -3.42 12.27 -2.31
N LEU A 309 -2.57 11.27 -2.58
CA LEU A 309 -2.81 9.86 -2.30
C LEU A 309 -2.04 9.36 -1.07
N ASP A 310 -1.44 10.25 -0.28
CA ASP A 310 -0.76 9.90 0.97
C ASP A 310 -1.76 9.51 2.07
N VAL A 311 -2.13 8.23 2.04
CA VAL A 311 -3.02 7.61 3.03
C VAL A 311 -2.41 7.48 4.43
N ALA A 312 -1.09 7.64 4.58
CA ALA A 312 -0.42 7.55 5.88
C ALA A 312 -0.58 8.86 6.66
N VAL A 313 -0.54 10.01 5.99
CA VAL A 313 -0.86 11.31 6.59
C VAL A 313 -2.37 11.49 6.69
N ARG A 314 -3.09 11.33 5.57
CA ARG A 314 -4.54 11.57 5.53
C ARG A 314 -5.21 10.87 4.36
N ARG A 315 -6.23 10.05 4.64
CA ARG A 315 -7.09 9.48 3.59
C ARG A 315 -8.01 10.57 3.00
N VAL A 316 -7.57 11.18 1.90
CA VAL A 316 -8.38 12.11 1.11
C VAL A 316 -9.44 11.36 0.30
N VAL A 317 -9.08 10.20 -0.25
CA VAL A 317 -10.01 9.30 -0.93
C VAL A 317 -10.42 8.14 -0.02
N PRO A 318 -11.69 7.69 -0.08
CA PRO A 318 -12.22 6.64 0.79
C PRO A 318 -11.93 5.21 0.34
N PHE A 319 -11.04 5.06 -0.62
CA PHE A 319 -10.63 3.77 -1.16
C PHE A 319 -9.11 3.69 -1.22
N THR A 320 -8.58 2.47 -1.23
CA THR A 320 -7.14 2.28 -1.48
C THR A 320 -6.88 2.42 -2.98
N PRO A 321 -6.01 3.34 -3.42
CA PRO A 321 -5.72 3.48 -4.84
C PRO A 321 -4.96 2.24 -5.35
N CYS A 322 -5.08 1.91 -6.64
CA CYS A 322 -4.33 0.76 -7.19
C CYS A 322 -2.81 0.97 -7.18
N SER A 323 -2.37 2.24 -7.21
CA SER A 323 -1.01 2.72 -6.97
C SER A 323 -1.10 4.17 -6.45
N PHE A 324 -0.07 4.66 -5.76
CA PHE A 324 0.06 6.06 -5.37
C PHE A 324 0.30 7.00 -6.54
N GLY A 325 0.45 6.48 -7.76
CA GLY A 325 0.47 7.27 -9.00
C GLY A 325 -0.80 7.15 -9.83
N CYS A 326 -1.89 6.62 -9.26
CA CYS A 326 -3.14 6.42 -9.99
C CYS A 326 -3.83 7.75 -10.32
N GLU A 327 -3.84 8.15 -11.59
CA GLU A 327 -4.44 9.40 -12.06
C GLU A 327 -5.93 9.52 -11.74
N ARG A 328 -6.70 8.43 -11.86
CA ARG A 328 -8.14 8.42 -11.53
C ARG A 328 -8.37 8.70 -10.05
N ALA A 329 -7.57 8.08 -9.18
CA ALA A 329 -7.64 8.33 -7.75
C ALA A 329 -7.21 9.77 -7.41
N ALA A 330 -6.11 10.24 -8.01
CA ALA A 330 -5.61 11.60 -7.82
C ALA A 330 -6.63 12.66 -8.27
N SER A 331 -7.35 12.40 -9.37
CA SER A 331 -8.44 13.27 -9.84
C SER A 331 -9.58 13.37 -8.84
N VAL A 332 -10.00 12.25 -8.22
CA VAL A 332 -11.00 12.28 -7.15
C VAL A 332 -10.46 13.05 -5.94
N ALA A 333 -9.23 12.76 -5.51
CA ALA A 333 -8.60 13.44 -4.38
C ALA A 333 -8.49 14.96 -4.58
N ALA A 334 -8.15 15.40 -5.80
CA ALA A 334 -8.06 16.80 -6.16
C ALA A 334 -9.40 17.52 -6.04
N ARG A 335 -10.51 16.89 -6.45
CA ARG A 335 -11.85 17.47 -6.30
C ARG A 335 -12.29 17.57 -4.84
N VAL A 336 -11.96 16.56 -4.03
CA VAL A 336 -12.19 16.62 -2.57
C VAL A 336 -11.44 17.79 -1.94
N VAL A 337 -10.14 17.92 -2.22
CA VAL A 337 -9.33 19.02 -1.66
C VAL A 337 -9.78 20.39 -2.18
N ALA A 338 -10.18 20.49 -3.46
CA ALA A 338 -10.68 21.73 -4.04
C ALA A 338 -11.99 22.22 -3.41
N SER A 339 -12.80 21.32 -2.85
CA SER A 339 -14.04 21.67 -2.14
C SER A 339 -13.82 22.08 -0.68
N LEU A 340 -12.60 21.93 -0.14
CA LEU A 340 -12.30 22.37 1.21
C LEU A 340 -12.02 23.89 1.25
N PRO A 341 -12.40 24.57 2.36
CA PRO A 341 -11.95 25.94 2.63
C PRO A 341 -10.43 26.08 2.50
N ARG A 342 -9.96 27.24 2.04
CA ARG A 342 -8.53 27.49 1.76
C ARG A 342 -7.63 27.29 2.97
N ASP A 343 -8.11 27.71 4.14
CA ASP A 343 -7.45 27.53 5.44
C ASP A 343 -7.35 26.06 5.88
N GLN A 344 -8.09 25.14 5.24
CA GLN A 344 -7.97 23.70 5.43
C GLN A 344 -7.20 23.01 4.30
N SER A 345 -7.46 23.36 3.03
CA SER A 345 -6.84 22.72 1.87
C SER A 345 -5.34 23.01 1.77
N GLU A 346 -4.89 24.22 2.09
CA GLU A 346 -3.46 24.56 2.02
C GLU A 346 -2.62 23.81 3.06
N PRO A 347 -2.96 23.81 4.38
CA PRO A 347 -2.23 22.99 5.34
C PRO A 347 -2.31 21.51 5.03
N LEU A 348 -3.47 21.00 4.59
CA LEU A 348 -3.62 19.60 4.20
C LEU A 348 -2.69 19.24 3.02
N THR A 349 -2.65 20.08 1.99
CA THR A 349 -1.78 19.84 0.82
C THR A 349 -0.31 19.84 1.20
N ARG A 350 0.12 20.75 2.09
CA ARG A 350 1.49 20.73 2.63
C ARG A 350 1.76 19.46 3.43
N ALA A 351 0.82 19.05 4.29
CA ALA A 351 0.96 17.86 5.11
C ALA A 351 1.12 16.59 4.25
N LEU A 352 0.33 16.46 3.19
CA LEU A 352 0.32 15.35 2.23
C LEU A 352 1.54 15.31 1.30
N ALA A 353 2.30 16.41 1.20
CA ALA A 353 3.49 16.48 0.36
C ALA A 353 4.77 16.04 1.10
N ARG A 354 4.68 15.68 2.38
CA ARG A 354 5.84 15.23 3.14
C ARG A 354 6.11 13.74 2.86
N PRO A 355 7.36 13.33 2.65
CA PRO A 355 7.70 11.92 2.64
C PRO A 355 7.43 11.27 4.01
N VAL A 356 7.06 10.00 4.00
CA VAL A 356 6.69 9.27 5.22
C VAL A 356 7.50 7.98 5.34
N LEU A 357 8.09 7.74 6.52
CA LEU A 357 8.45 6.39 6.94
C LEU A 357 7.21 5.74 7.54
N TYR A 358 6.65 4.76 6.84
CA TYR A 358 5.43 4.05 7.27
C TYR A 358 5.79 2.64 7.74
N LEU A 359 5.51 2.30 9.00
CA LEU A 359 5.63 0.93 9.50
C LEU A 359 4.26 0.25 9.52
N ASP A 360 3.27 0.92 10.11
CA ASP A 360 1.89 0.46 10.17
C ASP A 360 0.94 1.62 10.53
N GLU A 361 -0.32 1.29 10.84
CA GLU A 361 -1.36 2.28 11.16
C GLU A 361 -1.14 2.96 12.51
N ALA A 362 -0.30 2.41 13.39
CA ALA A 362 0.04 3.02 14.67
C ALA A 362 1.38 3.77 14.64
N ARG A 363 2.23 3.48 13.65
CA ARG A 363 3.62 3.93 13.60
C ARG A 363 3.94 4.45 12.20
N ALA A 364 3.86 5.76 12.05
CA ALA A 364 4.31 6.46 10.86
C ALA A 364 4.99 7.78 11.24
N VAL A 365 6.00 8.17 10.46
CA VAL A 365 6.81 9.37 10.71
C VAL A 365 6.89 10.20 9.43
N ALA A 366 6.40 11.43 9.49
CA ALA A 366 6.55 12.41 8.41
C ALA A 366 7.91 13.12 8.53
N LEU A 367 8.54 13.35 7.37
CA LEU A 367 9.84 13.99 7.25
C LEU A 367 9.66 15.42 6.73
N GLU A 368 10.02 16.40 7.55
CA GLU A 368 9.86 17.83 7.28
C GLU A 368 11.07 18.41 6.55
N GLY A 369 10.82 19.41 5.69
CA GLY A 369 11.87 20.05 4.89
C GLY A 369 12.55 19.08 3.91
N ALA A 370 11.84 18.01 3.53
CA ALA A 370 12.48 16.88 2.89
C ALA A 370 12.75 17.07 1.39
N GLN A 371 13.86 16.50 0.93
CA GLN A 371 14.24 16.39 -0.48
C GLN A 371 14.55 14.94 -0.81
N ILE A 372 14.08 14.46 -1.96
CA ILE A 372 14.26 13.08 -2.40
C ILE A 372 15.37 13.03 -3.45
N ASP A 373 16.42 12.24 -3.18
CA ASP A 373 17.51 11.95 -4.11
C ASP A 373 17.65 10.44 -4.27
N GLY A 374 17.05 9.92 -5.35
CA GLY A 374 17.01 8.49 -5.62
C GLY A 374 16.36 7.69 -4.49
N ALA A 375 17.17 6.95 -3.73
CA ALA A 375 16.72 6.14 -2.60
C ALA A 375 16.92 6.81 -1.23
N ALA A 376 17.54 7.99 -1.19
CA ALA A 376 17.77 8.76 0.02
C ALA A 376 16.76 9.90 0.14
N ILE A 377 16.34 10.18 1.38
CA ILE A 377 15.48 11.33 1.70
C ILE A 377 16.25 12.20 2.69
N THR A 378 16.69 13.37 2.26
CA THR A 378 17.25 14.38 3.16
C THR A 378 16.11 15.11 3.85
N PHE A 379 16.19 15.37 5.15
CA PHE A 379 15.14 16.02 5.94
C PHE A 379 15.73 16.85 7.10
N GLU A 380 14.98 17.85 7.56
CA GLU A 380 15.39 18.75 8.64
C GLU A 380 14.89 18.28 10.01
N SER A 381 13.65 17.80 10.06
CA SER A 381 13.04 17.28 11.29
C SER A 381 12.00 16.20 10.99
N ALA A 382 11.57 15.49 12.02
CA ALA A 382 10.61 14.40 11.90
C ALA A 382 9.41 14.62 12.85
N ARG A 383 8.22 14.20 12.42
CA ARG A 383 6.97 14.25 13.19
C ARG A 383 6.36 12.87 13.26
N PHE A 384 6.00 12.41 14.45
CA PHE A 384 5.22 11.18 14.58
C PHE A 384 3.79 11.49 14.11
N LEU A 385 3.20 10.65 13.25
CA LEU A 385 1.86 10.88 12.72
C LEU A 385 0.78 10.34 13.67
N PRO A 386 -0.37 11.03 13.82
CA PRO A 386 -1.45 10.54 14.66
C PRO A 386 -2.05 9.28 14.05
N ALA A 387 -2.16 8.23 14.87
CA ALA A 387 -2.65 6.93 14.45
C ALA A 387 -4.20 6.88 14.43
N PRO A 388 -4.83 6.34 13.37
CA PRO A 388 -6.25 5.98 13.40
C PRO A 388 -6.55 4.88 14.44
N ALA A 389 -5.54 4.08 14.79
CA ALA A 389 -5.58 3.05 15.81
C ALA A 389 -4.29 3.11 16.62
N SER A 390 -4.31 3.79 17.76
CA SER A 390 -3.13 3.99 18.58
C SER A 390 -2.67 2.67 19.23
N LEU A 391 -1.37 2.58 19.51
CA LEU A 391 -0.88 1.66 20.55
C LEU A 391 -1.51 2.04 21.90
N ASP A 392 -1.32 1.19 22.89
CA ASP A 392 -1.52 1.64 24.26
C ASP A 392 -0.52 2.78 24.60
N PRO A 393 -0.80 3.63 25.61
CA PRO A 393 0.00 4.82 25.88
C PRO A 393 1.49 4.55 26.13
N GLU A 394 1.84 3.42 26.74
CA GLU A 394 3.25 3.06 26.97
C GLU A 394 3.93 2.70 25.64
N GLY A 395 3.28 1.89 24.82
CA GLY A 395 3.78 1.51 23.49
C GLY A 395 3.97 2.72 22.57
N GLU A 396 3.02 3.65 22.56
CA GLU A 396 3.14 4.88 21.76
C GLU A 396 4.32 5.75 22.23
N LEU A 397 4.43 5.98 23.55
CA LEU A 397 5.52 6.78 24.10
C LEU A 397 6.87 6.17 23.78
N PHE A 398 7.01 4.85 23.92
CA PHE A 398 8.24 4.15 23.57
C PHE A 398 8.56 4.25 22.08
N ALA A 399 7.59 4.05 21.19
CA ALA A 399 7.79 4.21 19.74
C ALA A 399 8.27 5.63 19.39
N ARG A 400 7.63 6.65 19.97
CA ARG A 400 8.00 8.06 19.76
C ARG A 400 9.41 8.39 20.24
N LYS A 401 9.81 7.83 21.38
CA LYS A 401 11.16 7.94 21.92
C LYS A 401 12.20 7.22 21.06
N LEU A 402 11.91 6.00 20.61
CA LEU A 402 12.78 5.23 19.72
C LEU A 402 13.01 5.98 18.40
N PHE A 403 11.95 6.49 17.78
CA PHE A 403 12.09 7.32 16.58
C PHE A 403 12.71 8.68 16.87
N GLY A 404 12.55 9.23 18.08
CA GLY A 404 13.22 10.43 18.54
C GLY A 404 14.73 10.24 18.51
N ALA A 405 15.21 9.14 19.10
CA ALA A 405 16.62 8.75 19.06
C ALA A 405 17.13 8.54 17.62
N LEU A 406 16.33 7.91 16.74
CA LEU A 406 16.74 7.69 15.35
C LEU A 406 16.87 9.01 14.55
N PHE A 407 15.87 9.89 14.65
CA PHE A 407 15.73 11.06 13.78
C PHE A 407 16.26 12.38 14.36
N GLU A 408 16.75 12.40 15.60
CA GLU A 408 17.30 13.60 16.23
C GLU A 408 18.37 14.26 15.35
N GLY A 409 18.25 15.56 15.12
CA GLY A 409 19.22 16.36 14.35
C GLY A 409 19.05 16.34 12.83
N GLY A 410 18.09 15.58 12.28
CA GLY A 410 17.86 15.54 10.83
C GLY A 410 18.95 14.78 10.05
N GLY A 411 18.91 14.86 8.73
CA GLY A 411 19.95 14.26 7.87
C GLY A 411 19.40 13.51 6.66
N ALA A 412 20.16 12.56 6.13
CA ALA A 412 19.73 11.71 5.02
C ALA A 412 19.26 10.35 5.54
N LEU A 413 17.97 10.06 5.38
CA LEU A 413 17.38 8.75 5.64
C LEU A 413 17.55 7.85 4.42
N VAL A 414 18.15 6.68 4.64
CA VAL A 414 18.25 5.60 3.66
C VAL A 414 17.56 4.37 4.23
N CYS A 415 16.68 3.76 3.43
CA CYS A 415 16.07 2.47 3.76
C CYS A 415 16.77 1.37 2.97
N THR A 416 17.41 0.45 3.69
CA THR A 416 18.06 -0.74 3.16
C THR A 416 17.21 -1.97 3.48
N ASP A 417 17.55 -3.13 2.92
CA ASP A 417 16.84 -4.38 3.21
C ASP A 417 16.87 -4.74 4.70
N ASP A 418 17.90 -4.34 5.45
CA ASP A 418 18.11 -4.78 6.83
C ASP A 418 18.12 -3.64 7.86
N ALA A 419 18.03 -2.37 7.44
CA ALA A 419 17.98 -1.24 8.37
C ALA A 419 17.39 0.05 7.80
N PHE A 420 16.98 0.93 8.72
CA PHE A 420 16.85 2.37 8.50
C PHE A 420 18.14 3.05 8.97
N GLU A 421 18.75 3.85 8.09
CA GLU A 421 19.96 4.61 8.41
C GLU A 421 19.69 6.11 8.29
N VAL A 422 19.95 6.87 9.36
CA VAL A 422 19.98 8.33 9.33
C VAL A 422 21.42 8.78 9.39
N ARG A 423 21.85 9.47 8.32
CA ARG A 423 23.22 9.97 8.15
C ARG A 423 23.21 11.49 8.30
N GLY A 424 23.78 11.97 9.40
CA GLY A 424 24.04 13.39 9.63
C GLY A 424 25.49 13.76 9.30
N ALA A 425 25.85 15.04 9.44
CA ALA A 425 27.22 15.51 9.18
C ALA A 425 28.27 14.90 10.12
N SER A 426 27.86 14.59 11.36
CA SER A 426 28.75 14.09 12.42
C SER A 426 28.30 12.78 13.05
N PHE A 427 27.26 12.14 12.51
CA PHE A 427 26.70 10.91 13.08
C PHE A 427 26.11 10.00 12.01
N ASN A 428 26.03 8.71 12.35
CA ASN A 428 25.28 7.72 11.59
C ASN A 428 24.53 6.85 12.60
N ARG A 429 23.20 6.79 12.48
CA ARG A 429 22.35 5.95 13.32
C ARG A 429 21.67 4.91 12.46
N ARG A 430 21.78 3.66 12.88
CA ARG A 430 21.27 2.49 12.15
C ARG A 430 20.34 1.69 13.04
N LEU A 431 19.06 1.66 12.69
CA LEU A 431 18.05 0.85 13.35
C LEU A 431 17.73 -0.36 12.47
N GLY A 432 18.05 -1.56 12.96
CA GLY A 432 17.87 -2.79 12.21
C GLY A 432 16.41 -3.12 11.95
N ARG A 433 16.17 -3.95 10.94
CA ARG A 433 14.85 -4.45 10.54
C ARG A 433 14.86 -5.96 10.69
N THR A 434 13.88 -6.50 11.41
CA THR A 434 13.73 -7.96 11.54
C THR A 434 13.26 -8.62 10.23
N THR A 435 12.74 -7.81 9.30
CA THR A 435 12.43 -8.26 7.93
C THR A 435 12.49 -7.09 6.94
N PRO A 436 13.05 -7.31 5.72
CA PRO A 436 13.13 -6.31 4.66
C PRO A 436 11.77 -5.81 4.16
N ARG A 437 10.67 -6.40 4.63
CA ARG A 437 9.32 -6.05 4.22
C ARG A 437 8.52 -5.26 5.26
N LEU A 438 9.05 -5.02 6.46
CA LEU A 438 8.40 -4.18 7.47
C LEU A 438 9.10 -2.82 7.57
N GLY A 439 8.29 -1.77 7.45
CA GLY A 439 8.67 -0.39 7.19
C GLY A 439 8.92 -0.10 5.72
N VAL A 440 8.36 0.99 5.22
CA VAL A 440 8.48 1.43 3.82
C VAL A 440 8.60 2.95 3.77
N LEU A 441 9.51 3.46 2.94
CA LEU A 441 9.57 4.89 2.62
C LEU A 441 8.55 5.23 1.54
N LEU A 442 7.68 6.18 1.80
CA LEU A 442 6.71 6.72 0.87
C LEU A 442 7.21 8.10 0.41
N PRO A 443 7.89 8.22 -0.75
CA PRO A 443 8.55 9.44 -1.19
C PRO A 443 7.55 10.42 -1.85
N PHE A 444 6.50 10.79 -1.13
CA PHE A 444 5.58 11.83 -1.57
C PHE A 444 6.28 13.19 -1.66
N GLY A 445 5.79 14.06 -2.54
CA GLY A 445 6.31 15.43 -2.71
C GLY A 445 7.62 15.55 -3.48
N GLY A 446 8.27 14.43 -3.84
CA GLY A 446 9.42 14.44 -4.73
C GLY A 446 9.01 14.84 -6.13
N SER A 447 9.57 15.94 -6.65
CA SER A 447 9.55 16.19 -8.08
C SER A 447 10.38 15.08 -8.74
N SER A 448 9.77 14.28 -9.61
CA SER A 448 10.52 13.45 -10.55
C SER A 448 11.28 14.40 -11.47
N GLY A 449 12.54 14.68 -11.12
CA GLY A 449 13.47 15.46 -11.93
C GLY A 449 13.82 14.77 -13.24
#